data_AF-A0A958SUM8-F1
#
_entry.id   AF-A0A958SUM8-F1
#
_cell.length_a   1.000
_cell.length_b   1.000
_cell.length_c   1.000
_cell.angle_alpha   90.00
_cell.angle_beta   90.00
_cell.angle_gamma   90.00
#
_symmetry.space_group_name_H-M   'P 1'
#
loop_
_entity.id
_entity.type
_entity.pdbx_description
1 polymer ?
#
loop_
_entity_poly.entity_id
_entity_poly.type
_entity_poly.pdbx_seq_one_letter_code
_entity_poly.pdbx_strand_id
1 'polypeptide(L)'
;DDFIQFIKSLQHIYTNHGGLEHIFSIHAEPYSLQRAIHEFKKTFFEINHLRRTQKHLSDPLKGSAAKRLNMFLRWMVRNDNSGVDFGLWKKLKPSQLSCPLDVHSGNVARKLGLLYRKQNDAKGLEELDASLRRLDSNDPVKYDFALFGLGVFEKF
;
A
#
# COMPACT_ATOMS: atom_id res chain seq x y z
N ASP A 1 -14.82 -20.68 3.22
CA ASP A 1 -14.50 -19.96 4.48
C ASP A 1 -13.81 -18.63 4.28
N ASP A 2 -12.55 -18.57 3.81
CA ASP A 2 -11.79 -17.31 3.78
C ASP A 2 -12.47 -16.23 2.92
N PHE A 3 -12.98 -16.58 1.73
CA PHE A 3 -13.74 -15.66 0.89
C PHE A 3 -15.01 -15.13 1.58
N ILE A 4 -15.78 -16.02 2.23
CA ILE A 4 -16.99 -15.65 2.97
C ILE A 4 -16.63 -14.69 4.11
N GLN A 5 -15.53 -14.94 4.82
CA GLN A 5 -15.04 -14.04 5.86
C GLN A 5 -14.73 -12.65 5.29
N PHE A 6 -14.09 -12.57 4.12
CA PHE A 6 -13.78 -11.28 3.48
C PHE A 6 -15.06 -10.49 3.16
N ILE A 7 -16.08 -11.16 2.60
CA ILE A 7 -17.36 -10.50 2.31
C ILE A 7 -18.04 -10.01 3.59
N LYS A 8 -18.05 -10.82 4.65
CA LYS A 8 -18.61 -10.43 5.96
C LYS A 8 -17.85 -9.26 6.58
N SER A 9 -16.53 -9.28 6.52
CA SER A 9 -15.68 -8.19 7.03
C SER A 9 -15.90 -6.89 6.25
N LEU A 10 -16.02 -6.95 4.92
CA LEU A 10 -16.36 -5.79 4.11
C LEU A 10 -17.77 -5.27 4.45
N GLN A 11 -18.77 -6.14 4.53
CA GLN A 11 -20.12 -5.74 4.94
C GLN A 11 -20.10 -5.04 6.31
N HIS A 12 -19.39 -5.61 7.29
CA HIS A 12 -19.22 -5.01 8.62
C HIS A 12 -18.60 -3.61 8.56
N ILE A 13 -17.54 -3.44 7.76
CA ILE A 13 -16.89 -2.14 7.55
C ILE A 13 -17.85 -1.11 6.94
N TYR A 14 -18.60 -1.49 5.90
CA TYR A 14 -19.49 -0.54 5.23
C TYR A 14 -20.75 -0.22 6.04
N THR A 15 -21.22 -1.15 6.88
CA THR A 15 -22.38 -0.92 7.75
C THR A 15 -22.02 -0.13 9.02
N ASN A 16 -20.87 -0.41 9.62
CA ASN A 16 -20.55 0.07 10.98
C ASN A 16 -19.40 1.08 11.04
N HIS A 17 -18.54 1.15 10.02
CA HIS A 17 -17.31 1.95 10.04
C HIS A 17 -17.22 2.98 8.90
N GLY A 18 -18.33 3.28 8.22
CA GLY A 18 -18.35 4.33 7.18
C GLY A 18 -17.56 3.98 5.91
N GLY A 19 -17.23 2.70 5.70
CA GLY A 19 -16.54 2.21 4.51
C GLY A 19 -15.01 2.30 4.58
N LEU A 20 -14.36 1.81 3.52
CA LEU A 20 -12.90 1.66 3.49
C LEU A 20 -12.17 3.01 3.56
N GLU A 21 -12.55 3.99 2.73
CA GLU A 21 -11.88 5.31 2.73
C GLU A 21 -11.93 5.96 4.13
N HIS A 22 -13.05 5.81 4.85
CA HIS A 22 -13.19 6.37 6.19
C HIS A 22 -12.14 5.81 7.13
N ILE A 23 -12.02 4.47 7.23
CA ILE A 23 -11.02 3.81 8.08
C ILE A 23 -9.60 4.27 7.74
N PHE A 24 -9.24 4.32 6.45
CA PHE A 24 -7.90 4.77 6.08
C PHE A 24 -7.69 6.25 6.42
N SER A 25 -8.68 7.10 6.21
CA SER A 25 -8.58 8.56 6.41
C SER A 25 -8.41 8.96 7.88
N ILE A 26 -9.09 8.30 8.82
CA ILE A 26 -9.01 8.66 10.25
C ILE A 26 -7.68 8.24 10.91
N HIS A 27 -6.97 7.29 10.29
CA HIS A 27 -5.68 6.78 10.76
C HIS A 27 -4.51 7.19 9.86
N ALA A 28 -4.75 8.07 8.89
CA ALA A 28 -3.73 8.55 7.97
C ALA A 28 -2.73 9.46 8.69
N GLU A 29 -1.45 9.27 8.40
CA GLU A 29 -0.38 10.17 8.86
C GLU A 29 -0.03 11.15 7.73
N PRO A 30 0.62 12.29 8.03
CA PRO A 30 0.89 13.33 7.03
C PRO A 30 1.62 12.85 5.77
N TYR A 31 2.49 11.84 5.91
CA TYR A 31 3.33 11.32 4.82
C TYR A 31 3.30 9.79 4.67
N SER A 32 2.36 9.10 5.33
CA SER A 32 2.31 7.64 5.37
C SER A 32 0.89 7.12 5.62
N LEU A 33 0.55 6.01 4.99
CA LEU A 33 -0.64 5.20 5.29
C LEU A 33 -0.31 3.87 5.96
N GLN A 34 0.96 3.61 6.34
CA GLN A 34 1.36 2.32 6.90
C GLN A 34 0.65 2.02 8.24
N ARG A 35 0.44 3.05 9.08
CA ARG A 35 -0.37 2.92 10.29
C ARG A 35 -1.85 2.69 9.98
N ALA A 36 -2.38 3.37 8.97
CA ALA A 36 -3.76 3.16 8.52
C ALA A 36 -4.01 1.72 8.03
N ILE A 37 -3.04 1.10 7.34
CA ILE A 37 -3.09 -0.32 6.95
C ILE A 37 -3.17 -1.23 8.18
N HIS A 38 -2.39 -0.93 9.22
CA HIS A 38 -2.42 -1.70 10.48
C HIS A 38 -3.79 -1.64 11.15
N GLU A 39 -4.36 -0.44 11.31
CA GLU A 39 -5.69 -0.28 11.89
C GLU A 39 -6.78 -0.88 11.02
N PHE A 40 -6.70 -0.72 9.69
CA PHE A 40 -7.59 -1.39 8.75
C PHE A 40 -7.62 -2.91 8.98
N LYS A 41 -6.45 -3.56 9.14
CA LYS A 41 -6.40 -5.00 9.39
C LYS A 41 -7.10 -5.38 10.70
N LYS A 42 -6.96 -4.56 11.76
CA LYS A 42 -7.64 -4.80 13.04
C LYS A 42 -9.16 -4.71 12.86
N THR A 43 -9.66 -3.67 12.20
CA THR A 43 -11.10 -3.53 11.90
C THR A 43 -11.62 -4.64 11.00
N PHE A 44 -10.85 -5.04 9.99
CA PHE A 44 -11.24 -6.13 9.07
C PHE A 44 -11.46 -7.46 9.80
N PHE A 45 -10.73 -7.70 10.89
CA PHE A 45 -10.82 -8.92 11.70
C PHE A 45 -11.49 -8.68 13.06
N GLU A 46 -12.32 -7.64 13.18
CA GLU A 46 -13.06 -7.32 14.41
C GLU A 46 -14.16 -8.36 14.70
N ILE A 47 -14.85 -8.84 13.66
CA ILE A 47 -15.86 -9.90 13.77
C ILE A 47 -15.21 -11.27 13.89
N ASN A 48 -15.94 -12.25 14.47
CA ASN A 48 -15.44 -13.61 14.65
C ASN A 48 -14.93 -14.22 13.33
N HIS A 49 -13.73 -14.80 13.36
CA HIS A 49 -13.04 -15.33 12.18
C HIS A 49 -12.02 -16.41 12.58
N LEU A 50 -11.57 -17.20 11.60
CA LEU A 50 -10.52 -18.19 11.82
C LEU A 50 -9.14 -17.51 11.85
N ARG A 51 -8.28 -17.87 12.82
CA ARG A 51 -6.91 -17.33 12.93
C ARG A 51 -6.12 -17.44 11.62
N ARG A 52 -6.28 -18.55 10.89
CA ARG A 52 -5.60 -18.79 9.61
C ARG A 52 -5.93 -17.75 8.53
N THR A 53 -7.09 -17.10 8.61
CA THR A 53 -7.54 -16.11 7.62
C THR A 53 -6.75 -14.80 7.73
N GLN A 54 -6.20 -14.49 8.91
CA GLN A 54 -5.42 -13.27 9.15
C GLN A 54 -4.13 -13.17 8.30
N LYS A 55 -3.64 -14.30 7.76
CA LYS A 55 -2.46 -14.33 6.90
C LYS A 55 -2.68 -13.65 5.53
N HIS A 56 -3.94 -13.49 5.12
CA HIS A 56 -4.29 -12.97 3.80
C HIS A 56 -4.22 -11.44 3.70
N LEU A 57 -4.20 -10.73 4.84
CA LEU A 57 -3.94 -9.30 4.90
C LEU A 57 -2.58 -9.04 5.56
N SER A 58 -1.69 -8.39 4.83
CA SER A 58 -0.39 -7.96 5.35
C SER A 58 -0.51 -6.88 6.42
N ASP A 59 0.50 -6.79 7.29
CA ASP A 59 0.57 -5.78 8.35
C ASP A 59 1.98 -5.14 8.36
N PRO A 60 2.09 -3.85 8.00
CA PRO A 60 3.36 -3.13 7.99
C PRO A 60 4.04 -3.09 9.36
N LEU A 61 3.27 -2.94 10.43
CA LEU A 61 3.82 -2.89 11.79
C LEU A 61 4.30 -4.26 12.29
N LYS A 62 3.99 -5.33 11.56
CA LYS A 62 4.58 -6.68 11.75
C LYS A 62 5.68 -6.98 10.73
N GLY A 63 6.19 -5.97 10.04
CA GLY A 63 7.35 -6.06 9.15
C GLY A 63 7.03 -6.32 7.68
N SER A 64 5.76 -6.45 7.27
CA SER A 64 5.45 -6.67 5.85
C SER A 64 5.61 -5.38 5.04
N ALA A 65 6.12 -5.46 3.81
CA ALA A 65 6.05 -4.32 2.87
C ALA A 65 4.61 -4.01 2.39
N ALA A 66 3.62 -4.84 2.75
CA ALA A 66 2.20 -4.66 2.44
C ALA A 66 1.88 -4.32 0.97
N LYS A 67 2.70 -4.81 0.02
CA LYS A 67 2.66 -4.52 -1.42
C LYS A 67 1.24 -4.43 -1.99
N ARG A 68 0.40 -5.43 -1.75
CA ARG A 68 -0.96 -5.50 -2.30
C ARG A 68 -1.86 -4.37 -1.80
N LEU A 69 -1.74 -3.99 -0.53
CA LEU A 69 -2.51 -2.89 0.04
C LEU A 69 -1.96 -1.55 -0.45
N ASN A 70 -0.64 -1.39 -0.60
CA ASN A 70 -0.06 -0.20 -1.22
C ASN A 70 -0.50 -0.04 -2.69
N MET A 71 -0.55 -1.12 -3.48
CA MET A 71 -1.13 -1.10 -4.84
C MET A 71 -2.60 -0.64 -4.83
N PHE A 72 -3.41 -1.25 -3.97
CA PHE A 72 -4.82 -0.90 -3.86
C PHE A 72 -5.00 0.58 -3.48
N LEU A 73 -4.26 1.06 -2.48
CA LEU A 73 -4.30 2.47 -2.07
C LEU A 73 -3.85 3.40 -3.19
N ARG A 74 -2.84 3.02 -3.98
CA ARG A 74 -2.43 3.78 -5.16
C ARG A 74 -3.59 3.95 -6.13
N TRP A 75 -4.27 2.86 -6.50
CA TRP A 75 -5.42 2.92 -7.40
C TRP A 75 -6.58 3.75 -6.84
N MET A 76 -6.86 3.66 -5.54
CA MET A 76 -8.00 4.36 -4.96
C MET A 76 -7.76 5.85 -4.76
N VAL A 77 -6.53 6.27 -4.43
CA VAL A 77 -6.20 7.65 -4.03
C VAL A 77 -5.60 8.46 -5.17
N ARG A 78 -4.70 7.87 -5.95
CA ARG A 78 -4.03 8.58 -7.04
C ARG A 78 -4.97 8.69 -8.22
N ASN A 79 -4.94 9.83 -8.91
CA ASN A 79 -5.70 10.08 -10.12
C ASN A 79 -4.69 10.36 -11.23
N ASP A 80 -4.56 9.44 -12.19
CA ASP A 80 -3.66 9.59 -13.32
C ASP A 80 -4.43 9.88 -14.62
N ASN A 81 -3.74 10.45 -15.61
CA ASN A 81 -4.32 10.75 -16.91
C ASN A 81 -4.35 9.53 -17.85
N SER A 82 -3.85 8.38 -17.41
CA SER A 82 -3.75 7.13 -18.19
C SER A 82 -4.90 6.15 -17.93
N GLY A 83 -5.77 6.44 -16.96
CA GLY A 83 -6.92 5.61 -16.60
C GLY A 83 -6.55 4.34 -15.80
N VAL A 84 -5.35 4.25 -15.24
CA VAL A 84 -4.92 3.09 -14.44
C VAL A 84 -5.28 3.26 -12.98
N ASP A 85 -5.00 4.43 -12.40
CA ASP A 85 -5.38 4.78 -11.04
C ASP A 85 -6.79 5.44 -11.04
N PHE A 86 -7.74 4.88 -10.29
CA PHE A 86 -9.16 5.30 -10.30
C PHE A 86 -9.41 6.67 -9.64
N GLY A 87 -8.62 7.02 -8.62
CA GLY A 87 -8.73 8.30 -7.91
C GLY A 87 -10.08 8.54 -7.23
N LEU A 88 -10.79 7.48 -6.80
CA LEU A 88 -12.11 7.59 -6.19
C LEU A 88 -12.09 8.23 -4.79
N TRP A 89 -11.01 8.06 -4.05
CA TRP A 89 -10.86 8.56 -2.68
C TRP A 89 -10.25 9.96 -2.70
N LYS A 90 -10.92 10.91 -2.04
CA LYS A 90 -10.60 12.35 -2.06
C LYS A 90 -10.10 12.88 -0.72
N LYS A 91 -10.26 12.11 0.36
CA LYS A 91 -9.79 12.49 1.71
C LYS A 91 -8.29 12.23 1.93
N LEU A 92 -7.70 11.39 1.09
CA LEU A 92 -6.29 11.03 1.14
C LEU A 92 -5.52 11.67 -0.01
N LYS A 93 -4.20 11.81 0.15
CA LYS A 93 -3.32 12.48 -0.81
C LYS A 93 -2.25 11.53 -1.35
N PRO A 94 -1.81 11.67 -2.62
CA PRO A 94 -0.72 10.88 -3.17
C PRO A 94 0.58 10.95 -2.37
N SER A 95 0.86 12.08 -1.71
CA SER A 95 2.03 12.27 -0.83
C SER A 95 2.08 11.32 0.38
N GLN A 96 0.95 10.70 0.73
CA GLN A 96 0.84 9.74 1.83
C GLN A 96 1.07 8.29 1.39
N LEU A 97 1.10 8.05 0.07
CA LEU A 97 1.20 6.71 -0.50
C LEU A 97 2.63 6.18 -0.45
N SER A 98 2.71 4.85 -0.47
CA SER A 98 3.96 4.12 -0.49
C SER A 98 4.09 3.32 -1.78
N CYS A 99 5.32 3.14 -2.26
CA CYS A 99 5.59 2.29 -3.42
C CYS A 99 5.12 0.85 -3.16
N PRO A 100 4.46 0.16 -4.11
CA PRO A 100 4.12 -1.24 -3.97
C PRO A 100 5.35 -2.14 -4.18
N LEU A 101 6.27 -2.09 -3.22
CA LEU A 101 7.57 -2.76 -3.27
C LEU A 101 7.43 -4.28 -3.38
N ASP A 102 8.02 -4.83 -4.44
CA ASP A 102 8.17 -6.26 -4.70
C ASP A 102 9.59 -6.61 -5.16
N VAL A 103 9.79 -7.86 -5.60
CA VAL A 103 11.12 -8.34 -6.01
C VAL A 103 11.67 -7.54 -7.20
N HIS A 104 10.84 -7.21 -8.19
CA HIS A 104 11.29 -6.57 -9.42
C HIS A 104 11.59 -5.09 -9.16
N SER A 105 10.61 -4.37 -8.61
CA SER A 105 10.76 -2.97 -8.22
C SER A 105 11.91 -2.77 -7.22
N GLY A 106 12.07 -3.68 -6.25
CA GLY A 106 13.17 -3.64 -5.30
C GLY A 106 14.54 -3.86 -5.93
N ASN A 107 14.65 -4.75 -6.92
CA ASN A 107 15.91 -4.97 -7.64
C ASN A 107 16.30 -3.76 -8.48
N VAL A 108 15.35 -3.17 -9.21
CA VAL A 108 15.57 -1.96 -10.00
C VAL A 108 15.96 -0.80 -9.08
N ALA A 109 15.22 -0.58 -7.99
CA ALA A 109 15.53 0.47 -7.01
C ALA A 109 16.95 0.33 -6.44
N ARG A 110 17.43 -0.90 -6.19
CA ARG A 110 18.80 -1.16 -5.73
C ARG A 110 19.85 -0.81 -6.78
N LYS A 111 19.63 -1.22 -8.03
CA LYS A 111 20.53 -0.88 -9.15
C LYS A 111 20.61 0.63 -9.39
N LEU A 112 19.51 1.35 -9.15
CA LEU A 112 19.44 2.81 -9.25
C LEU A 112 19.95 3.54 -7.99
N GLY A 113 20.37 2.83 -6.94
CA GLY A 113 20.84 3.45 -5.68
C GLY A 113 19.72 4.11 -4.85
N LEU A 114 18.46 3.80 -5.10
CA LEU A 114 17.30 4.32 -4.36
C LEU A 114 16.97 3.50 -3.11
N LEU A 115 17.41 2.24 -3.08
CA LEU A 115 17.19 1.28 -1.99
C LEU A 115 18.47 0.48 -1.76
N TYR A 116 18.93 0.32 -0.53
CA TYR A 116 20.13 -0.45 -0.18
C TYR A 116 19.78 -1.71 0.62
N ARG A 117 18.73 -1.68 1.45
CA ARG A 117 18.30 -2.86 2.20
C ARG A 117 18.00 -4.03 1.27
N LYS A 118 18.51 -5.22 1.62
CA LYS A 118 18.31 -6.46 0.83
C LYS A 118 16.90 -7.02 0.94
N GLN A 119 16.25 -6.89 2.09
CA GLN A 119 14.90 -7.41 2.34
C GLN A 119 13.82 -6.46 1.80
N ASN A 120 12.81 -7.02 1.16
CA ASN A 120 11.60 -6.30 0.77
C ASN A 120 10.57 -6.35 1.91
N ASP A 121 10.87 -5.66 2.99
CA ASP A 121 10.04 -5.57 4.20
C ASP A 121 9.61 -4.12 4.46
N ALA A 122 8.91 -3.88 5.56
CA ALA A 122 8.42 -2.54 5.92
C ALA A 122 9.56 -1.49 5.97
N LYS A 123 10.74 -1.87 6.45
CA LYS A 123 11.91 -0.97 6.53
C LYS A 123 12.49 -0.68 5.14
N GLY A 124 12.52 -1.68 4.26
CA GLY A 124 12.96 -1.49 2.87
C GLY A 124 12.00 -0.59 2.09
N LEU A 125 10.70 -0.70 2.37
CA LEU A 125 9.71 0.20 1.81
C LEU A 125 9.89 1.64 2.33
N GLU A 126 10.09 1.82 3.63
CA GLU A 126 10.33 3.13 4.25
C GLU A 126 11.58 3.81 3.64
N GLU A 127 12.66 3.05 3.45
CA GLU A 127 13.88 3.55 2.81
C GLU A 127 13.63 3.99 1.36
N LEU A 128 12.92 3.17 0.57
CA LEU A 128 12.56 3.52 -0.80
C LEU A 128 11.66 4.77 -0.83
N ASP A 129 10.66 4.83 0.03
CA ASP A 129 9.73 5.95 0.15
C ASP A 129 10.44 7.28 0.45
N ALA A 130 11.47 7.24 1.30
CA ALA A 130 12.32 8.40 1.59
C ALA A 130 13.10 8.84 0.35
N SER A 131 13.66 7.91 -0.42
CA SER A 131 14.34 8.21 -1.69
C SER A 131 13.38 8.81 -2.72
N LEU A 132 12.20 8.24 -2.90
CA LEU A 132 11.22 8.74 -3.88
C LEU A 132 10.67 10.12 -3.51
N ARG A 133 10.50 10.42 -2.22
CA ARG A 133 10.07 11.75 -1.74
C ARG A 133 11.10 12.85 -1.99
N ARG A 134 12.40 12.50 -2.05
CA ARG A 134 13.44 13.45 -2.48
C ARG A 134 13.32 13.83 -3.96
N LEU A 135 12.74 12.95 -4.78
CA LEU A 135 12.49 13.21 -6.20
C LEU A 135 11.18 13.97 -6.42
N ASP A 136 10.10 13.56 -5.73
CA ASP A 136 8.83 14.27 -5.68
C ASP A 136 8.10 13.97 -4.37
N SER A 137 7.93 14.98 -3.51
CA SER A 137 7.24 14.85 -2.23
C SER A 137 5.71 14.88 -2.34
N ASN A 138 5.17 15.41 -3.45
CA ASN A 138 3.72 15.52 -3.65
C ASN A 138 3.11 14.23 -4.21
N ASP A 139 3.85 13.51 -5.05
CA ASP A 139 3.44 12.24 -5.64
C ASP A 139 4.63 11.26 -5.76
N PRO A 140 5.16 10.75 -4.63
CA PRO A 140 6.32 9.85 -4.63
C PRO A 140 6.01 8.48 -5.26
N VAL A 141 4.75 8.04 -5.28
CA VAL A 141 4.38 6.71 -5.79
C VAL A 141 4.32 6.65 -7.32
N LYS A 142 4.34 7.80 -8.02
CA LYS A 142 4.35 7.83 -9.49
C LYS A 142 5.48 7.04 -10.15
N TYR A 143 6.60 6.93 -9.43
CA TYR A 143 7.79 6.23 -9.90
C TYR A 143 7.64 4.71 -9.91
N ASP A 144 6.57 4.16 -9.32
CA ASP A 144 6.30 2.72 -9.36
C ASP A 144 6.23 2.17 -10.79
N PHE A 145 5.61 2.91 -11.72
CA PHE A 145 5.58 2.53 -13.13
C PHE A 145 6.97 2.41 -13.74
N ALA A 146 7.88 3.32 -13.41
CA ALA A 146 9.26 3.28 -13.89
C ALA A 146 10.04 2.12 -13.25
N LEU A 147 9.92 1.94 -11.94
CA LEU A 147 10.60 0.85 -11.21
C LEU A 147 10.13 -0.53 -11.66
N PHE A 148 8.84 -0.68 -11.97
CA PHE A 148 8.29 -1.90 -12.52
C PHE A 148 8.64 -2.08 -14.00
N GLY A 149 8.47 -1.04 -14.82
CA GLY A 149 8.69 -1.07 -16.26
C GLY A 149 10.12 -1.42 -16.64
N LEU A 150 11.11 -0.79 -16.00
CA LEU A 150 12.52 -1.09 -16.23
C LEU A 150 12.86 -2.56 -15.90
N GLY A 151 12.25 -3.12 -14.86
CA GLY A 151 12.50 -4.50 -14.45
C GLY A 151 11.91 -5.54 -15.39
N VAL A 152 10.74 -5.26 -15.98
CA VAL A 152 10.04 -6.21 -16.85
C VAL A 152 10.46 -6.09 -18.31
N PHE A 153 10.65 -4.86 -18.81
CA PHE A 153 10.82 -4.63 -20.25
C PHE A 153 12.28 -4.40 -20.67
N GLU A 154 13.11 -3.82 -19.81
CA GLU A 154 14.48 -3.43 -20.17
C GLU A 154 15.55 -4.46 -19.77
N LYS A 155 15.15 -5.63 -19.23
CA LYS A 155 16.07 -6.64 -18.64
C LYS A 155 17.12 -6.00 -17.69
N PHE A 156 16.70 -4.95 -16.97
CA PHE A 156 17.58 -4.09 -16.20
C PHE A 156 18.22 -4.78 -15.00
#